data_AF-A0A0C2N3A9-F1
#
_entry.id   AF-A0A0C2N3A9-F1
#
_cell.length_a   1.000
_cell.length_b   1.000
_cell.length_c   1.000
_cell.angle_alpha   90.00
_cell.angle_beta   90.00
_cell.angle_gamma   90.00
#
_symmetry.space_group_name_H-M   'P 1'
#
loop_
_entity.id
_entity.type
_entity.pdbx_description
1 polymer ?
#
loop_
_entity_poly.entity_id
_entity_poly.type
_entity_poly.pdbx_seq_one_letter_code
_entity_poly.pdbx_strand_id
1 'polypeptide(L)'
;MEVNRGSGRLEITKNKKLRLYIIYLSLLCYPVMDQRKTTWFCSVLTELNISFGKYLEKHSLKDHTIEDQFLIIRHYIKSLITFDIQHSWGEDEILTDFFERLAKNPSHKIHSSYLASLFLFEISDVSMYGELYLPTLLSKVQTFLHNLILALSDQAHIYQIQSQPKIFLYEDEEIDMCSIIDIHLARDFFSMREEQIRTTYKSKSSVISKSAQYKMFYQIMKKTAKYFDTSTFLDVQTSHFLLRLCDDYPDNLSPILLHQDTSDSTSFTKLISNISKYENIKEKHTIQTLLGFFNLIYEQKYIFTEINGLLPFMIYD
;
A
#
# COMPACT_ATOMS: atom_id res chain seq x y z
N MET A 1 16.82 2.72 21.25
CA MET A 1 18.05 2.94 20.46
C MET A 1 18.83 4.03 21.18
N GLU A 2 19.80 3.68 22.04
CA GLU A 2 20.48 4.70 22.84
C GLU A 2 21.47 5.48 21.98
N VAL A 3 21.22 6.78 21.81
CA VAL A 3 22.23 7.74 21.37
C VAL A 3 23.14 8.00 22.58
N ASN A 4 23.99 7.04 22.92
CA ASN A 4 24.97 7.18 24.01
C ASN A 4 26.05 8.19 23.59
N ARG A 5 25.87 9.45 23.99
CA ARG A 5 26.90 10.53 23.99
C ARG A 5 27.67 10.78 22.68
N GLY A 6 27.13 10.37 21.54
CA GLY A 6 27.66 10.66 20.20
C GLY A 6 26.95 11.84 19.55
N SER A 7 27.40 12.25 18.36
CA SER A 7 26.95 13.41 17.56
C SER A 7 25.46 13.44 17.16
N GLY A 8 24.61 12.59 17.74
CA GLY A 8 23.18 12.49 17.44
C GLY A 8 22.88 11.86 16.07
N ARG A 9 23.85 11.74 15.17
CA ARG A 9 23.64 11.22 13.83
C ARG A 9 23.50 9.69 13.85
N LEU A 10 22.35 9.19 13.44
CA LEU A 10 22.11 7.76 13.29
C LEU A 10 22.76 7.27 11.98
N GLU A 11 23.98 6.76 12.04
CA GLU A 11 24.57 6.10 10.87
C GLU A 11 23.85 4.77 10.60
N ILE A 12 23.28 4.60 9.40
CA ILE A 12 22.58 3.38 8.99
C ILE A 12 23.57 2.38 8.38
N THR A 13 24.14 1.53 9.22
CA THR A 13 25.05 0.45 8.79
C THR A 13 24.26 -0.76 8.26
N LYS A 14 24.91 -1.66 7.50
CA LYS A 14 24.31 -2.92 7.01
C LYS A 14 23.60 -3.73 8.12
N ASN A 15 24.22 -3.85 9.29
CA ASN A 15 23.64 -4.53 10.45
C ASN A 15 22.39 -3.80 10.99
N LYS A 16 22.36 -2.46 10.97
CA LYS A 16 21.16 -1.69 11.37
C LYS A 16 20.05 -1.83 10.35
N LYS A 17 20.36 -1.82 9.04
CA LYS A 17 19.38 -2.11 7.97
C LYS A 17 18.74 -3.47 8.20
N LEU A 18 19.56 -4.50 8.43
CA LEU A 18 19.08 -5.85 8.73
C LEU A 18 18.14 -5.88 9.94
N ARG A 19 18.52 -5.24 11.05
CA ARG A 19 17.64 -5.17 12.23
C ARG A 19 16.30 -4.52 11.89
N LEU A 20 16.29 -3.46 11.10
CA LEU A 20 15.05 -2.82 10.64
C LEU A 20 14.19 -3.74 9.78
N TYR A 21 14.80 -4.60 8.95
CA TYR A 21 14.07 -5.63 8.23
C TYR A 21 13.43 -6.68 9.14
N ILE A 22 14.16 -7.17 10.14
CA ILE A 22 13.63 -8.13 11.12
C ILE A 22 12.46 -7.52 11.91
N ILE A 23 12.62 -6.27 12.33
CA ILE A 23 11.55 -5.51 13.00
C ILE A 23 10.36 -5.31 12.06
N TYR A 24 10.62 -4.97 10.80
CA TYR A 24 9.55 -4.78 9.82
C TYR A 24 8.78 -6.08 9.57
N LEU A 25 9.46 -7.21 9.37
CA LEU A 25 8.82 -8.53 9.23
C LEU A 25 8.00 -8.86 10.49
N SER A 26 8.55 -8.58 11.66
CA SER A 26 7.85 -8.73 12.94
C SER A 26 6.52 -7.98 12.99
N LEU A 27 6.48 -6.73 12.48
CA LEU A 27 5.25 -5.95 12.37
C LEU A 27 4.25 -6.54 11.35
N LEU A 28 4.74 -7.19 10.30
CA LEU A 28 3.88 -7.91 9.36
C LEU A 28 3.23 -9.14 9.98
N CYS A 29 3.96 -9.82 10.86
CA CYS A 29 3.50 -11.05 11.52
C CYS A 29 2.65 -10.77 12.75
N TYR A 30 2.78 -9.60 13.37
CA TYR A 30 2.08 -9.25 14.59
C TYR A 30 0.56 -9.49 14.53
N PRO A 31 -0.17 -9.11 13.45
CA PRO A 31 -1.62 -9.32 13.39
C PRO A 31 -2.05 -10.79 13.35
N VAL A 32 -1.14 -11.73 13.06
CA VAL A 32 -1.41 -13.18 13.03
C VAL A 32 -0.86 -13.91 14.26
N MET A 33 -0.09 -13.23 15.11
CA MET A 33 0.45 -13.78 16.35
C MET A 33 -0.62 -13.87 17.45
N ASP A 34 -0.47 -14.84 18.35
CA ASP A 34 -1.27 -14.94 19.57
C ASP A 34 -0.92 -13.77 20.52
N GLN A 35 -1.73 -12.72 20.48
CA GLN A 35 -1.55 -11.50 21.26
C GLN A 35 -1.44 -11.76 22.77
N ARG A 36 -2.01 -12.85 23.29
CA ARG A 36 -1.93 -13.20 24.71
C ARG A 36 -0.52 -13.60 25.12
N LYS A 37 0.27 -14.13 24.18
CA LYS A 37 1.65 -14.57 24.39
C LYS A 37 2.67 -13.51 24.01
N THR A 38 2.26 -12.49 23.24
CA THR A 38 3.14 -11.47 22.68
C THR A 38 2.96 -10.08 23.28
N THR A 39 2.32 -9.95 24.45
CA THR A 39 2.14 -8.64 25.12
C THR A 39 3.46 -7.90 25.32
N TRP A 40 4.52 -8.60 25.77
CA TRP A 40 5.85 -8.00 25.96
C TRP A 40 6.43 -7.47 24.63
N PHE A 41 6.15 -8.15 23.53
CA PHE A 41 6.63 -7.78 22.20
C PHE A 41 5.95 -6.52 21.69
N CYS A 42 4.64 -6.40 21.92
CA CYS A 42 3.89 -5.17 21.65
C CYS A 42 4.49 -3.99 22.43
N SER A 43 4.82 -4.17 23.72
CA SER A 43 5.46 -3.12 24.52
C SER A 43 6.81 -2.70 23.93
N VAL A 44 7.67 -3.65 23.58
CA VAL A 44 9.00 -3.36 22.99
C VAL A 44 8.88 -2.61 21.66
N LEU A 45 7.97 -3.04 20.78
CA LEU A 45 7.80 -2.38 19.47
C LEU A 45 7.13 -1.01 19.59
N THR A 46 6.26 -0.81 20.58
CA THR A 46 5.67 0.50 20.90
C THR A 46 6.75 1.48 21.39
N GLU A 47 7.60 1.06 22.34
CA GLU A 47 8.72 1.87 22.83
C GLU A 47 9.72 2.22 21.72
N LEU A 48 9.97 1.26 20.82
CA LEU A 48 10.80 1.47 19.65
C LEU A 48 10.17 2.53 18.72
N ASN A 49 8.86 2.44 18.46
CA ASN A 49 8.16 3.42 17.62
C ASN A 49 8.21 4.83 18.23
N ILE A 50 7.98 4.95 19.55
CA ILE A 50 8.11 6.23 20.28
C ILE A 50 9.55 6.78 20.14
N SER A 51 10.56 5.91 20.18
CA SER A 51 11.95 6.31 19.98
C SER A 51 12.22 6.80 18.56
N PHE A 52 11.58 6.20 17.56
CA PHE A 52 11.65 6.66 16.16
C PHE A 52 10.96 8.00 15.96
N GLY A 53 9.76 8.21 16.51
CA GLY A 53 9.07 9.51 16.45
C GLY A 53 9.96 10.63 17.01
N LYS A 54 10.49 10.46 18.23
CA LYS A 54 11.45 11.40 18.84
C LYS A 54 12.70 11.64 18.01
N TYR A 55 13.18 10.61 17.30
CA TYR A 55 14.32 10.75 16.40
C TYR A 55 13.95 11.61 15.17
N LEU A 56 12.80 11.35 14.55
CA LEU A 56 12.30 12.11 13.40
C LEU A 56 12.08 13.59 13.74
N GLU A 57 11.54 13.89 14.93
CA GLU A 57 11.35 15.26 15.40
C GLU A 57 12.68 16.02 15.56
N LYS A 58 13.75 15.33 15.97
CA LYS A 58 15.01 15.96 16.34
C LYS A 58 16.04 15.98 15.20
N HIS A 59 15.95 15.04 14.26
CA HIS A 59 16.95 14.82 13.24
C HIS A 59 16.37 14.91 11.84
N SER A 60 17.04 15.68 10.98
CA SER A 60 16.67 15.76 9.57
C SER A 60 16.92 14.42 8.88
N LEU A 61 15.91 13.89 8.18
CA LEU A 61 16.07 12.74 7.32
C LEU A 61 16.98 13.02 6.11
N LYS A 62 17.17 14.29 5.76
CA LYS A 62 17.94 14.72 4.57
C LYS A 62 19.42 14.35 4.63
N ASP A 63 19.92 13.99 5.81
CA ASP A 63 21.30 13.55 6.02
C ASP A 63 21.55 12.08 5.66
N HIS A 64 20.49 11.32 5.31
CA HIS A 64 20.54 9.92 4.90
C HIS A 64 20.30 9.78 3.41
N THR A 65 20.70 8.65 2.82
CA THR A 65 20.33 8.32 1.45
C THR A 65 18.81 8.11 1.34
N ILE A 66 18.23 8.22 0.14
CA ILE A 66 16.77 8.11 -0.02
C ILE A 66 16.25 6.72 0.39
N GLU A 67 17.07 5.69 0.20
CA GLU A 67 16.86 4.30 0.59
C GLU A 67 16.76 4.16 2.11
N ASP A 68 17.70 4.76 2.84
CA ASP A 68 17.74 4.74 4.29
C ASP A 68 16.55 5.50 4.89
N GLN A 69 16.20 6.64 4.28
CA GLN A 69 15.01 7.39 4.67
C GLN A 69 13.75 6.56 4.45
N PHE A 70 13.62 5.90 3.31
CA PHE A 70 12.49 5.02 3.01
C PHE A 70 12.39 3.88 4.01
N LEU A 71 13.51 3.24 4.39
CA LEU A 71 13.54 2.17 5.37
C LEU A 71 13.03 2.64 6.75
N ILE A 72 13.49 3.80 7.20
CA ILE A 72 13.08 4.41 8.47
C ILE A 72 11.59 4.77 8.44
N ILE A 73 11.16 5.54 7.44
CA ILE A 73 9.77 6.01 7.31
C ILE A 73 8.79 4.84 7.15
N ARG A 74 9.14 3.84 6.33
CA ARG A 74 8.32 2.64 6.18
C ARG A 74 8.11 1.91 7.51
N HIS A 75 9.19 1.71 8.27
CA HIS A 75 9.10 1.05 9.57
C HIS A 75 8.23 1.85 10.56
N TYR A 76 8.44 3.16 10.59
CA TYR A 76 7.69 4.08 11.45
C TYR A 76 6.19 4.05 11.13
N ILE A 77 5.80 4.28 9.87
CA ILE A 77 4.39 4.22 9.41
C ILE A 77 3.78 2.86 9.71
N LYS A 78 4.52 1.78 9.42
CA LYS A 78 4.01 0.43 9.66
C LYS A 78 3.73 0.17 11.14
N SER A 79 4.58 0.69 12.02
CA SER A 79 4.39 0.56 13.47
C SER A 79 3.17 1.33 13.95
N LEU A 80 2.94 2.54 13.44
CA LEU A 80 1.74 3.32 13.75
C LEU A 80 0.47 2.52 13.45
N ILE A 81 0.38 1.99 12.22
CA ILE A 81 -0.79 1.24 11.75
C ILE A 81 -0.95 -0.08 12.51
N THR A 82 0.13 -0.83 12.71
CA THR A 82 0.07 -2.14 13.37
C THR A 82 -0.38 -2.04 14.83
N PHE A 83 -0.05 -0.94 15.51
CA PHE A 83 -0.38 -0.74 16.93
C PHE A 83 -1.49 0.26 17.20
N ASP A 84 -2.14 0.79 16.15
CA ASP A 84 -3.18 1.82 16.26
C ASP A 84 -2.71 3.02 17.10
N ILE A 85 -1.45 3.44 16.87
CA ILE A 85 -0.85 4.57 17.60
C ILE A 85 -1.29 5.85 16.92
N GLN A 86 -1.94 6.73 17.69
CA GLN A 86 -2.34 8.05 17.20
C GLN A 86 -1.11 8.86 16.76
N HIS A 87 -1.19 9.32 15.52
CA HIS A 87 -0.17 10.17 14.90
C HIS A 87 -0.09 11.53 15.59
N SER A 88 1.12 12.05 15.82
CA SER A 88 1.29 13.39 16.37
C SER A 88 1.39 14.42 15.25
N TRP A 89 0.89 15.64 15.49
CA TRP A 89 0.80 16.70 14.49
C TRP A 89 2.16 17.12 13.88
N GLY A 90 3.27 16.93 14.60
CA GLY A 90 4.61 17.31 14.11
C GLY A 90 5.16 16.36 13.05
N GLU A 91 4.63 15.14 12.96
CA GLU A 91 5.15 14.10 12.08
C GLU A 91 4.58 14.21 10.65
N ASP A 92 3.44 14.91 10.47
CA ASP A 92 2.80 15.14 9.17
C ASP A 92 3.68 15.95 8.20
N GLU A 93 4.38 16.97 8.71
CA GLU A 93 5.27 17.81 7.90
C GLU A 93 6.48 17.00 7.40
N ILE A 94 7.08 16.18 8.28
CA ILE A 94 8.23 15.32 7.96
C ILE A 94 7.84 14.32 6.88
N LEU A 95 6.67 13.68 7.04
CA LEU A 95 6.16 12.73 6.08
C LEU A 95 5.86 13.40 4.75
N THR A 96 5.20 14.56 4.77
CA THR A 96 4.86 15.31 3.56
C THR A 96 6.11 15.74 2.79
N ASP A 97 7.14 16.31 3.44
CA ASP A 97 8.43 16.61 2.81
C ASP A 97 9.06 15.36 2.18
N PHE A 98 8.99 14.22 2.87
CA PHE A 98 9.52 12.96 2.35
C PHE A 98 8.73 12.45 1.13
N PHE A 99 7.40 12.45 1.18
CA PHE A 99 6.53 12.07 0.06
C PHE A 99 6.77 12.94 -1.17
N GLU A 100 6.89 14.26 -0.98
CA GLU A 100 7.21 15.20 -2.07
C GLU A 100 8.56 14.90 -2.71
N ARG A 101 9.57 14.53 -1.91
CA ARG A 101 10.89 14.15 -2.42
C ARG A 101 10.85 12.82 -3.18
N LEU A 102 10.07 11.83 -2.73
CA LEU A 102 9.85 10.60 -3.50
C LEU A 102 9.13 10.91 -4.82
N ALA A 103 8.09 11.74 -4.80
CA ALA A 103 7.30 12.07 -5.99
C ALA A 103 8.10 12.80 -7.07
N LYS A 104 9.13 13.56 -6.69
CA LYS A 104 10.04 14.25 -7.62
C LYS A 104 10.88 13.30 -8.48
N ASN A 105 11.14 12.08 -8.01
CA ASN A 105 11.83 11.08 -8.81
C ASN A 105 10.79 10.13 -9.45
N PRO A 106 10.66 10.10 -10.79
CA PRO A 106 9.77 9.19 -11.49
C PRO A 106 9.89 7.73 -11.04
N SER A 107 11.12 7.30 -10.76
CA SER A 107 11.39 5.96 -10.30
C SER A 107 10.70 5.70 -8.94
N HIS A 108 10.81 6.63 -7.99
CA HIS A 108 10.32 6.44 -6.63
C HIS A 108 8.80 6.59 -6.45
N LYS A 109 8.04 6.89 -7.51
CA LYS A 109 6.58 7.07 -7.43
C LYS A 109 5.84 5.83 -6.91
N ILE A 110 6.31 4.62 -7.23
CA ILE A 110 5.68 3.39 -6.73
C ILE A 110 5.89 3.22 -5.23
N HIS A 111 7.06 3.63 -4.71
CA HIS A 111 7.38 3.66 -3.28
C HIS A 111 6.51 4.67 -2.54
N SER A 112 6.32 5.85 -3.13
CA SER A 112 5.38 6.85 -2.63
C SER A 112 3.95 6.31 -2.59
N SER A 113 3.52 5.60 -3.64
CA SER A 113 2.18 4.99 -3.70
C SER A 113 2.02 3.92 -2.63
N TYR A 114 3.03 3.09 -2.40
CA TYR A 114 3.02 2.11 -1.31
C TYR A 114 2.90 2.73 0.08
N LEU A 115 3.62 3.82 0.37
CA LEU A 115 3.46 4.47 1.67
C LEU A 115 2.10 5.17 1.79
N ALA A 116 1.57 5.75 0.70
CA ALA A 116 0.26 6.35 0.68
C ALA A 116 -0.87 5.31 0.89
N SER A 117 -0.72 4.09 0.36
CA SER A 117 -1.70 3.02 0.59
C SER A 117 -1.70 2.52 2.02
N LEU A 118 -0.57 2.58 2.74
CA LEU A 118 -0.53 2.29 4.17
C LEU A 118 -1.43 3.27 4.96
N PHE A 119 -1.32 4.58 4.70
CA PHE A 119 -2.19 5.58 5.35
C PHE A 119 -3.65 5.48 4.92
N LEU A 120 -3.90 5.29 3.62
CA LEU A 120 -5.27 5.20 3.12
C LEU A 120 -5.99 3.98 3.70
N PHE A 121 -5.25 2.89 3.96
CA PHE A 121 -5.78 1.69 4.60
C PHE A 121 -6.34 1.97 6.00
N GLU A 122 -5.65 2.80 6.80
CA GLU A 122 -6.06 3.20 8.15
C GLU A 122 -7.29 4.14 8.12
N ILE A 123 -7.25 5.19 7.27
CA ILE A 123 -8.35 6.17 7.13
C ILE A 123 -9.65 5.52 6.66
N SER A 124 -9.52 4.39 5.95
CA SER A 124 -10.67 3.73 5.36
C SER A 124 -11.49 2.92 6.36
N ASP A 125 -11.26 2.92 7.68
CA ASP A 125 -12.26 2.37 8.60
C ASP A 125 -13.49 3.29 8.69
N VAL A 126 -14.35 3.18 7.66
CA VAL A 126 -15.53 4.02 7.46
C VAL A 126 -16.60 3.76 8.52
N SER A 127 -16.44 2.72 9.36
CA SER A 127 -17.33 2.49 10.48
C SER A 127 -17.35 3.68 11.46
N MET A 128 -16.26 4.44 11.52
CA MET A 128 -16.13 5.60 12.40
C MET A 128 -16.66 6.92 11.80
N TYR A 129 -16.69 7.07 10.48
CA TYR A 129 -16.81 8.40 9.85
C TYR A 129 -18.17 8.70 9.21
N GLY A 130 -19.09 7.76 9.09
CA GLY A 130 -20.45 8.03 8.58
C GLY A 130 -20.49 8.59 7.14
N GLU A 131 -21.68 9.01 6.68
CA GLU A 131 -21.92 9.44 5.29
C GLU A 131 -21.22 10.76 4.92
N LEU A 132 -20.98 11.65 5.89
CA LEU A 132 -20.41 12.98 5.65
C LEU A 132 -18.95 12.95 5.18
N TYR A 133 -18.21 11.89 5.50
CA TYR A 133 -16.80 11.75 5.12
C TYR A 133 -16.60 10.99 3.81
N LEU A 134 -17.66 10.42 3.24
CA LEU A 134 -17.58 9.66 2.00
C LEU A 134 -16.99 10.47 0.83
N PRO A 135 -17.37 11.74 0.59
CA PRO A 135 -16.76 12.54 -0.49
C PRO A 135 -15.25 12.72 -0.33
N THR A 136 -14.79 13.01 0.90
CA THR A 136 -13.36 13.16 1.20
C THR A 136 -12.59 11.85 1.00
N LEU A 137 -13.17 10.73 1.45
CA LEU A 137 -12.57 9.41 1.23
C LEU A 137 -12.48 9.08 -0.26
N LEU A 138 -13.55 9.32 -1.03
CA LEU A 138 -13.58 9.06 -2.46
C LEU A 138 -12.57 9.91 -3.22
N SER A 139 -12.42 11.19 -2.87
CA SER A 139 -11.38 12.06 -3.42
C SER A 139 -9.97 11.52 -3.13
N LYS A 140 -9.69 11.12 -1.89
CA LYS A 140 -8.39 10.51 -1.53
C LYS A 140 -8.12 9.21 -2.30
N VAL A 141 -9.12 8.34 -2.44
CA VAL A 141 -9.03 7.09 -3.22
C VAL A 141 -8.77 7.40 -4.70
N GLN A 142 -9.46 8.38 -5.29
CA GLN A 142 -9.26 8.79 -6.67
C GLN A 142 -7.83 9.27 -6.90
N THR A 143 -7.35 10.20 -6.07
CA THR A 143 -5.98 10.72 -6.14
C THR A 143 -4.96 9.60 -6.00
N PHE A 144 -5.16 8.68 -5.05
CA PHE A 144 -4.31 7.51 -4.88
C PHE A 144 -4.29 6.64 -6.15
N LEU A 145 -5.45 6.28 -6.69
CA LEU A 145 -5.54 5.42 -7.88
C LEU A 145 -4.87 6.07 -9.09
N HIS A 146 -5.14 7.34 -9.34
CA HIS A 146 -4.52 8.10 -10.41
C HIS A 146 -2.98 8.08 -10.29
N ASN A 147 -2.46 8.38 -9.09
CA ASN A 147 -1.01 8.37 -8.83
C ASN A 147 -0.39 6.97 -8.95
N LEU A 148 -1.08 5.93 -8.49
CA LEU A 148 -0.62 4.55 -8.61
C LEU A 148 -0.56 4.10 -10.08
N ILE A 149 -1.59 4.39 -10.88
CA ILE A 149 -1.62 4.05 -12.31
C ILE A 149 -0.49 4.77 -13.06
N LEU A 150 -0.26 6.05 -12.75
CA LEU A 150 0.87 6.80 -13.31
C LEU A 150 2.22 6.20 -12.88
N ALA A 151 2.39 5.84 -11.61
CA ALA A 151 3.62 5.22 -11.11
C ALA A 151 3.91 3.88 -11.82
N LEU A 152 2.89 3.05 -12.02
CA LEU A 152 3.02 1.75 -12.67
C LEU A 152 3.21 1.83 -14.19
N SER A 153 2.94 2.97 -14.83
CA SER A 153 3.11 3.17 -16.28
C SER A 153 4.28 4.09 -16.64
N ASP A 154 5.04 4.52 -15.64
CA ASP A 154 6.19 5.40 -15.80
C ASP A 154 7.32 4.68 -16.56
N GLN A 155 7.74 5.25 -17.69
CA GLN A 155 8.75 4.61 -18.55
C GLN A 155 10.12 4.50 -17.88
N ALA A 156 10.48 5.44 -17.01
CA ALA A 156 11.76 5.37 -16.30
C ALA A 156 11.72 4.20 -15.30
N HIS A 157 10.61 4.04 -14.57
CA HIS A 157 10.39 2.91 -13.68
C HIS A 157 10.43 1.57 -14.44
N ILE A 158 9.72 1.47 -15.58
CA ILE A 158 9.69 0.27 -16.42
C ILE A 158 11.09 -0.08 -16.93
N TYR A 159 11.80 0.91 -17.50
CA TYR A 159 13.15 0.71 -18.00
C TYR A 159 14.10 0.25 -16.89
N GLN A 160 13.98 0.83 -15.69
CA GLN A 160 14.82 0.48 -14.57
C GLN A 160 14.55 -0.95 -14.07
N ILE A 161 13.29 -1.38 -13.94
CA ILE A 161 12.95 -2.77 -13.60
C ILE A 161 13.50 -3.75 -14.66
N GLN A 162 13.42 -3.40 -15.94
CA GLN A 162 13.84 -4.26 -17.04
C GLN A 162 15.37 -4.34 -17.19
N SER A 163 16.08 -3.23 -16.96
CA SER A 163 17.53 -3.13 -17.11
C SER A 163 18.30 -3.58 -15.86
N GLN A 164 17.70 -3.42 -14.69
CA GLN A 164 18.29 -3.73 -13.40
C GLN A 164 17.28 -4.53 -12.57
N PRO A 165 17.22 -5.87 -12.74
CA PRO A 165 16.36 -6.71 -11.92
C PRO A 165 16.78 -6.73 -10.44
N LYS A 166 17.98 -6.23 -10.11
CA LYS A 166 18.44 -6.00 -8.74
C LYS A 166 17.74 -4.78 -8.15
N ILE A 167 17.30 -4.93 -6.90
CA ILE A 167 16.19 -4.17 -6.31
C ILE A 167 16.46 -2.66 -6.30
N PHE A 168 15.49 -1.95 -6.85
CA PHE A 168 15.36 -0.51 -7.15
C PHE A 168 15.71 0.51 -6.04
N LEU A 169 15.87 0.10 -4.79
CA LEU A 169 16.24 0.96 -3.64
C LEU A 169 17.31 0.32 -2.74
N TYR A 170 17.97 -0.75 -3.16
CA TYR A 170 19.01 -1.37 -2.33
C TYR A 170 20.25 -1.57 -3.18
N GLU A 171 20.94 -0.46 -3.45
CA GLU A 171 22.21 -0.46 -4.18
C GLU A 171 23.37 -1.08 -3.36
N ASP A 172 23.23 -1.15 -2.03
CA ASP A 172 24.19 -1.81 -1.15
C ASP A 172 24.09 -3.34 -1.24
N GLU A 173 25.22 -4.03 -1.02
CA GLU A 173 25.33 -5.50 -0.98
C GLU A 173 24.07 -6.17 -0.41
N GLU A 174 23.34 -6.86 -1.30
CA GLU A 174 22.11 -7.59 -1.05
C GLU A 174 22.17 -8.25 0.33
N ILE A 175 21.34 -7.78 1.26
CA ILE A 175 21.12 -8.49 2.51
C ILE A 175 20.33 -9.72 2.10
N ASP A 176 21.00 -10.86 2.03
CA ASP A 176 20.38 -12.16 1.80
C ASP A 176 19.39 -12.42 2.95
N MET A 177 18.12 -12.12 2.71
CA MET A 177 17.06 -12.26 3.69
C MET A 177 16.75 -13.75 3.91
N CYS A 178 16.98 -14.58 2.90
CA CYS A 178 16.83 -16.03 2.99
C CYS A 178 17.87 -16.66 3.93
N SER A 179 19.04 -16.05 4.11
CA SER A 179 20.03 -16.51 5.10
C SER A 179 19.58 -16.29 6.55
N ILE A 180 18.52 -15.52 6.77
CA ILE A 180 18.12 -15.00 8.09
C ILE A 180 16.73 -15.49 8.48
N ILE A 181 15.83 -15.54 7.50
CA ILE A 181 14.45 -15.96 7.68
C ILE A 181 14.26 -17.23 6.86
N ASP A 182 13.78 -18.27 7.53
CA ASP A 182 13.36 -19.48 6.85
C ASP A 182 12.29 -19.15 5.79
N ILE A 183 12.53 -19.56 4.55
CA ILE A 183 11.67 -19.20 3.42
C ILE A 183 10.27 -19.80 3.52
N HIS A 184 10.13 -20.96 4.17
CA HIS A 184 8.83 -21.57 4.42
C HIS A 184 8.08 -20.76 5.47
N LEU A 185 8.77 -20.32 6.52
CA LEU A 185 8.19 -19.44 7.53
C LEU A 185 7.71 -18.11 6.92
N ALA A 186 8.51 -17.47 6.05
CA ALA A 186 8.10 -16.25 5.37
C ALA A 186 6.86 -16.46 4.48
N ARG A 187 6.82 -17.58 3.75
CA ARG A 187 5.66 -17.98 2.94
C ARG A 187 4.41 -18.16 3.79
N ASP A 188 4.52 -18.88 4.89
CA ASP A 188 3.41 -19.12 5.80
C ASP A 188 2.88 -17.79 6.35
N PHE A 189 3.76 -16.85 6.72
CA PHE A 189 3.34 -15.51 7.16
C PHE A 189 2.58 -14.73 6.09
N PHE A 190 3.03 -14.77 4.85
CA PHE A 190 2.33 -14.10 3.76
C PHE A 190 0.97 -14.75 3.46
N SER A 191 0.89 -16.08 3.47
CA SER A 191 -0.38 -16.80 3.29
C SER A 191 -1.36 -16.52 4.44
N MET A 192 -0.89 -16.51 5.68
CA MET A 192 -1.73 -16.15 6.84
C MET A 192 -2.26 -14.71 6.73
N ARG A 193 -1.42 -13.78 6.29
CA ARG A 193 -1.81 -12.40 6.10
C ARG A 193 -2.79 -12.22 4.95
N GLU A 194 -2.61 -12.97 3.87
CA GLU A 194 -3.57 -13.00 2.77
C GLU A 194 -4.95 -13.42 3.26
N GLU A 195 -5.02 -14.51 4.02
CA GLU A 195 -6.27 -14.99 4.61
C GLU A 195 -6.86 -13.98 5.61
N GLN A 196 -6.01 -13.31 6.40
CA GLN A 196 -6.45 -12.24 7.27
C GLN A 196 -7.07 -11.07 6.51
N ILE A 197 -6.48 -10.65 5.38
CA ILE A 197 -7.04 -9.59 4.53
C ILE A 197 -8.40 -10.03 3.98
N ARG A 198 -8.52 -11.29 3.53
CA ARG A 198 -9.78 -11.85 3.02
C ARG A 198 -10.87 -11.88 4.08
N THR A 199 -10.54 -12.21 5.32
CA THR A 199 -11.50 -12.41 6.42
C THR A 199 -11.84 -11.13 7.18
N THR A 200 -10.86 -10.28 7.47
CA THR A 200 -11.03 -9.07 8.30
C THR A 200 -11.89 -8.02 7.62
N TYR A 201 -11.67 -7.79 6.32
CA TYR A 201 -12.29 -6.69 5.58
C TYR A 201 -13.58 -7.09 4.85
N LYS A 202 -14.26 -8.15 5.30
CA LYS A 202 -15.59 -8.50 4.80
C LYS A 202 -16.59 -7.44 5.27
N SER A 203 -17.02 -6.58 4.34
CA SER A 203 -17.88 -5.45 4.67
C SER A 203 -19.26 -5.93 5.15
N LYS A 204 -19.67 -5.44 6.32
CA LYS A 204 -21.08 -5.44 6.76
C LYS A 204 -21.85 -4.19 6.27
N SER A 205 -21.16 -3.14 5.82
CA SER A 205 -21.79 -1.84 5.51
C SER A 205 -22.44 -1.81 4.12
N SER A 206 -23.77 -1.73 4.09
CA SER A 206 -24.53 -1.64 2.84
C SER A 206 -24.47 -0.25 2.19
N VAL A 207 -24.19 0.81 2.95
CA VAL A 207 -24.32 2.21 2.52
C VAL A 207 -23.28 2.59 1.46
N ILE A 208 -22.00 2.36 1.74
CA ILE A 208 -20.89 2.74 0.85
C ILE A 208 -20.96 1.95 -0.47
N SER A 209 -21.39 0.68 -0.40
CA SER A 209 -21.51 -0.19 -1.56
C SER A 209 -22.54 0.27 -2.60
N LYS A 210 -23.39 1.25 -2.28
CA LYS A 210 -24.38 1.82 -3.20
C LYS A 210 -23.83 2.96 -4.06
N SER A 211 -22.74 3.62 -3.65
CA SER A 211 -22.16 4.72 -4.42
C SER A 211 -21.59 4.19 -5.74
N ALA A 212 -22.05 4.73 -6.87
CA ALA A 212 -21.54 4.38 -8.20
C ALA A 212 -20.05 4.72 -8.34
N GLN A 213 -19.64 5.86 -7.79
CA GLN A 213 -18.24 6.28 -7.75
C GLN A 213 -17.37 5.29 -6.98
N TYR A 214 -17.82 4.88 -5.78
CA TYR A 214 -17.11 3.88 -4.99
C TYR A 214 -16.97 2.55 -5.75
N LYS A 215 -18.06 2.06 -6.37
CA LYS A 215 -18.02 0.84 -7.18
C LYS A 215 -17.02 0.95 -8.33
N MET A 216 -16.98 2.10 -9.00
CA MET A 216 -16.05 2.35 -10.08
C MET A 216 -14.59 2.32 -9.58
N PHE A 217 -14.26 3.07 -8.54
CA PHE A 217 -12.92 3.07 -7.94
C PHE A 217 -12.50 1.69 -7.43
N TYR A 218 -13.43 0.95 -6.83
CA TYR A 218 -13.19 -0.44 -6.45
C TYR A 218 -12.80 -1.31 -7.65
N GLN A 219 -13.48 -1.18 -8.80
CA GLN A 219 -13.14 -1.95 -10.01
C GLN A 219 -11.80 -1.52 -10.61
N ILE A 220 -11.49 -0.23 -10.61
CA ILE A 220 -10.19 0.29 -11.06
C ILE A 220 -9.08 -0.25 -10.16
N MET A 221 -9.25 -0.18 -8.84
CA MET A 221 -8.29 -0.72 -7.87
C MET A 221 -8.09 -2.23 -8.07
N LYS A 222 -9.18 -2.99 -8.24
CA LYS A 222 -9.12 -4.44 -8.44
C LYS A 222 -8.32 -4.80 -9.68
N LYS A 223 -8.58 -4.11 -10.80
CA LYS A 223 -7.82 -4.30 -12.05
C LYS A 223 -6.35 -3.92 -11.85
N THR A 224 -6.08 -2.76 -11.26
CA THR A 224 -4.72 -2.26 -11.03
C THR A 224 -3.91 -3.23 -10.16
N ALA A 225 -4.48 -3.69 -9.05
CA ALA A 225 -3.84 -4.68 -8.17
C ALA A 225 -3.61 -6.02 -8.89
N LYS A 226 -4.58 -6.50 -9.67
CA LYS A 226 -4.40 -7.72 -10.48
C LYS A 226 -3.28 -7.57 -11.51
N TYR A 227 -3.23 -6.46 -12.23
CA TYR A 227 -2.14 -6.21 -13.17
C TYR A 227 -0.82 -6.16 -12.43
N PHE A 228 -0.73 -5.39 -11.33
CA PHE A 228 0.48 -5.30 -10.51
C PHE A 228 0.94 -6.63 -9.91
N ASP A 229 0.03 -7.57 -9.67
CA ASP A 229 0.33 -8.93 -9.26
C ASP A 229 0.97 -9.73 -10.41
N THR A 230 0.33 -9.73 -11.58
CA THR A 230 0.76 -10.50 -12.75
C THR A 230 1.97 -9.91 -13.48
N SER A 231 2.09 -8.59 -13.51
CA SER A 231 3.15 -7.80 -14.14
C SER A 231 3.64 -6.76 -13.14
N THR A 232 4.91 -6.35 -13.22
CA THR A 232 5.44 -5.30 -12.34
C THR A 232 5.02 -3.89 -12.78
N PHE A 233 4.44 -3.74 -13.97
CA PHE A 233 4.06 -2.47 -14.59
C PHE A 233 2.77 -2.59 -15.41
N LEU A 234 2.20 -1.45 -15.81
CA LEU A 234 1.06 -1.33 -16.73
C LEU A 234 1.55 -0.94 -18.12
N ASP A 235 1.02 -1.59 -19.16
CA ASP A 235 1.22 -1.12 -20.52
C ASP A 235 0.46 0.20 -20.78
N VAL A 236 0.90 0.95 -21.78
CA VAL A 236 0.37 2.29 -22.11
C VAL A 236 -1.12 2.28 -22.41
N GLN A 237 -1.64 1.23 -23.07
CA GLN A 237 -3.06 1.17 -23.42
C GLN A 237 -3.90 0.92 -22.17
N THR A 238 -3.47 -0.02 -21.32
CA THR A 238 -4.13 -0.31 -20.05
C THR A 238 -4.09 0.91 -19.12
N SER A 239 -2.95 1.60 -18.98
CA SER A 239 -2.87 2.78 -18.12
C SER A 239 -3.75 3.93 -18.61
N HIS A 240 -3.73 4.24 -19.91
CA HIS A 240 -4.62 5.25 -20.50
C HIS A 240 -6.10 4.91 -20.28
N PHE A 241 -6.48 3.64 -20.45
CA PHE A 241 -7.83 3.19 -20.20
C PHE A 241 -8.22 3.38 -18.73
N LEU A 242 -7.38 3.01 -17.78
CA LEU A 242 -7.66 3.14 -16.35
C LEU A 242 -7.68 4.60 -15.88
N LEU A 243 -6.75 5.44 -16.36
CA LEU A 243 -6.74 6.88 -16.06
C LEU A 243 -8.00 7.58 -16.56
N ARG A 244 -8.40 7.28 -17.79
CA ARG A 244 -9.66 7.80 -18.35
C ARG A 244 -10.85 7.43 -17.47
N LEU A 245 -10.90 6.22 -16.93
CA LEU A 245 -11.97 5.82 -16.00
C LEU A 245 -11.89 6.56 -14.66
N CYS A 246 -10.70 6.95 -14.19
CA CYS A 246 -10.54 7.76 -12.98
C CYS A 246 -10.98 9.22 -13.19
N ASP A 247 -10.70 9.80 -14.35
CA ASP A 247 -10.89 11.24 -14.61
C ASP A 247 -12.27 11.57 -15.17
N ASP A 248 -12.82 10.71 -16.05
CA ASP A 248 -14.09 10.96 -16.74
C ASP A 248 -15.32 10.74 -15.83
N TYR A 249 -15.16 10.53 -14.51
CA TYR A 249 -16.33 10.38 -13.63
C TYR A 249 -17.06 11.72 -13.52
N PRO A 250 -18.24 11.88 -14.14
CA PRO A 250 -18.95 13.13 -14.09
C PRO A 250 -19.55 13.25 -12.69
N ASP A 251 -19.17 14.31 -11.96
CA ASP A 251 -19.80 14.68 -10.68
C ASP A 251 -21.33 14.82 -10.79
N ASN A 252 -21.83 15.01 -12.02
CA ASN A 252 -23.24 15.18 -12.36
C ASN A 252 -23.93 13.91 -12.89
N LEU A 253 -23.37 12.72 -12.68
CA LEU A 253 -24.19 11.51 -12.77
C LEU A 253 -25.20 11.54 -11.61
N SER A 254 -26.28 12.31 -11.81
CA SER A 254 -27.55 12.08 -11.14
C SER A 254 -27.81 10.56 -11.17
N PRO A 255 -28.51 9.98 -10.17
CA PRO A 255 -29.05 8.64 -10.28
C PRO A 255 -30.05 8.66 -11.43
N ILE A 256 -29.54 8.63 -12.67
CA ILE A 256 -30.28 8.51 -13.89
C ILE A 256 -30.93 7.16 -13.70
N LEU A 257 -32.23 7.22 -13.38
CA LEU A 257 -33.18 6.15 -13.61
C LEU A 257 -32.72 5.46 -14.88
N LEU A 258 -32.38 4.18 -14.75
CA LEU A 258 -31.92 3.28 -15.79
C LEU A 258 -33.05 3.14 -16.84
N HIS A 259 -33.35 4.23 -17.52
CA HIS A 259 -34.32 4.29 -18.59
C HIS A 259 -33.51 4.07 -19.85
N GLN A 260 -33.76 2.90 -20.43
CA GLN A 260 -33.28 2.49 -21.73
C GLN A 260 -33.83 3.45 -22.78
N ASP A 261 -33.15 4.58 -22.99
CA ASP A 261 -33.30 5.32 -24.23
C ASP A 261 -32.03 5.17 -25.06
N THR A 262 -32.24 4.44 -26.14
CA THR A 262 -31.32 4.09 -27.22
C THR A 262 -30.85 5.35 -27.94
N SER A 263 -29.65 5.81 -27.61
CA SER A 263 -28.88 6.76 -28.44
C SER A 263 -27.39 6.71 -28.04
N ASP A 264 -26.60 5.98 -28.82
CA ASP A 264 -25.13 6.00 -29.01
C ASP A 264 -24.16 6.42 -27.88
N SER A 265 -24.48 6.13 -26.62
CA SER A 265 -23.56 6.18 -25.47
C SER A 265 -23.01 4.78 -25.15
N THR A 266 -22.19 4.23 -26.05
CA THR A 266 -21.88 2.78 -26.10
C THR A 266 -20.62 2.31 -25.36
N SER A 267 -19.85 3.15 -24.67
CA SER A 267 -18.65 2.68 -23.94
C SER A 267 -18.90 2.43 -22.45
N PHE A 268 -19.47 3.40 -21.73
CA PHE A 268 -19.56 3.36 -20.27
C PHE A 268 -20.69 2.46 -19.75
N THR A 269 -21.88 2.53 -20.35
CA THR A 269 -23.02 1.70 -19.96
C THR A 269 -22.76 0.21 -20.23
N LYS A 270 -22.07 -0.10 -21.35
CA LYS A 270 -21.63 -1.45 -21.69
C LYS A 270 -20.56 -1.94 -20.70
N LEU A 271 -19.67 -1.07 -20.25
CA LEU A 271 -18.69 -1.35 -19.20
C LEU A 271 -19.35 -1.67 -17.85
N ILE A 272 -20.33 -0.86 -17.41
CA ILE A 272 -21.10 -1.11 -16.17
C ILE A 272 -21.82 -2.47 -16.27
N SER A 273 -22.44 -2.77 -17.43
CA SER A 273 -23.14 -4.05 -17.64
C SER A 273 -22.22 -5.27 -17.63
N ASN A 274 -20.94 -5.10 -17.99
CA ASN A 274 -19.95 -6.16 -17.92
C ASN A 274 -19.41 -6.31 -16.49
N ILE A 275 -19.26 -5.22 -15.75
CA ILE A 275 -18.84 -5.24 -14.34
C ILE A 275 -19.87 -5.99 -13.49
N SER A 276 -21.17 -5.75 -13.68
CA SER A 276 -22.23 -6.41 -12.91
C SER A 276 -22.30 -7.92 -13.12
N LYS A 277 -21.83 -8.45 -14.26
CA LYS A 277 -21.76 -9.90 -14.51
C LYS A 277 -20.77 -10.63 -13.59
N TYR A 278 -19.78 -9.91 -13.07
CA TYR A 278 -18.78 -10.46 -12.13
C TYR A 278 -19.17 -10.25 -10.64
N GLU A 279 -20.32 -9.64 -10.35
CA GLU A 279 -20.79 -9.36 -8.96
C GLU A 279 -21.52 -10.54 -8.30
N ASN A 280 -21.63 -11.72 -8.93
CA ASN A 280 -22.34 -12.88 -8.35
C ASN A 280 -21.62 -13.56 -7.15
N ILE A 281 -20.44 -13.07 -6.76
CA ILE A 281 -19.76 -13.54 -5.56
C ILE A 281 -20.42 -12.88 -4.35
N LYS A 282 -21.04 -13.69 -3.47
CA LYS A 282 -21.73 -13.22 -2.24
C LYS A 282 -20.83 -12.42 -1.31
N GLU A 283 -19.51 -12.52 -1.44
CA GLU A 283 -18.55 -11.79 -0.64
C GLU A 283 -18.26 -10.40 -1.24
N LYS A 284 -18.74 -9.37 -0.55
CA LYS A 284 -18.42 -7.98 -0.88
C LYS A 284 -17.07 -7.60 -0.26
N HIS A 285 -16.00 -7.72 -1.04
CA HIS A 285 -14.72 -7.10 -0.69
C HIS A 285 -14.81 -5.58 -0.77
N THR A 286 -13.91 -4.91 -0.07
CA THR A 286 -13.86 -3.45 0.04
C THR A 286 -12.60 -2.89 -0.63
N ILE A 287 -12.51 -1.57 -0.81
CA ILE A 287 -11.28 -0.94 -1.30
C ILE A 287 -10.12 -1.20 -0.34
N GLN A 288 -10.40 -1.31 0.96
CA GLN A 288 -9.47 -1.67 2.02
C GLN A 288 -8.91 -3.06 1.81
N THR A 289 -9.76 -4.04 1.45
CA THR A 289 -9.30 -5.38 1.07
C THR A 289 -8.28 -5.29 -0.08
N LEU A 290 -8.59 -4.50 -1.12
CA LEU A 290 -7.73 -4.35 -2.29
C LEU A 290 -6.43 -3.58 -1.99
N LEU A 291 -6.48 -2.56 -1.12
CA LEU A 291 -5.29 -1.87 -0.60
C LEU A 291 -4.41 -2.82 0.21
N GLY A 292 -5.01 -3.68 1.02
CA GLY A 292 -4.32 -4.75 1.75
C GLY A 292 -3.57 -5.68 0.81
N PHE A 293 -4.23 -6.14 -0.26
CA PHE A 293 -3.61 -6.96 -1.30
C PHE A 293 -2.49 -6.21 -2.05
N PHE A 294 -2.71 -4.95 -2.43
CA PHE A 294 -1.67 -4.13 -3.06
C PHE A 294 -0.42 -4.02 -2.16
N ASN A 295 -0.61 -3.73 -0.87
CA ASN A 295 0.47 -3.67 0.11
C ASN A 295 1.21 -5.02 0.22
N LEU A 296 0.47 -6.13 0.26
CA LEU A 296 1.01 -7.48 0.31
C LEU A 296 1.87 -7.80 -0.94
N ILE A 297 1.33 -7.57 -2.13
CA ILE A 297 2.03 -7.77 -3.41
C ILE A 297 3.28 -6.89 -3.47
N TYR A 298 3.18 -5.63 -3.05
CA TYR A 298 4.31 -4.72 -3.04
C TYR A 298 5.42 -5.20 -2.11
N GLU A 299 5.09 -5.56 -0.87
CA GLU A 299 6.06 -6.04 0.12
C GLU A 299 6.78 -7.29 -0.40
N GLN A 300 6.04 -8.22 -0.98
CA GLN A 300 6.58 -9.41 -1.64
C GLN A 300 7.53 -9.06 -2.79
N LYS A 301 7.10 -8.19 -3.72
CA LYS A 301 7.86 -7.87 -4.94
C LYS A 301 9.09 -6.99 -4.71
N TYR A 302 9.02 -6.05 -3.77
CA TYR A 302 10.02 -4.99 -3.61
C TYR A 302 10.78 -5.02 -2.29
N ILE A 303 10.27 -5.71 -1.27
CA ILE A 303 10.93 -5.78 0.06
C ILE A 303 11.50 -7.17 0.29
N PHE A 304 10.77 -8.20 -0.12
CA PHE A 304 11.09 -9.61 0.11
C PHE A 304 11.25 -10.38 -1.21
N THR A 305 11.86 -9.74 -2.21
CA THR A 305 11.94 -10.22 -3.60
C THR A 305 12.50 -11.63 -3.73
N GLU A 306 13.49 -11.99 -2.89
CA GLU A 306 14.12 -13.32 -2.90
C GLU A 306 13.13 -14.47 -2.60
N ILE A 307 12.07 -14.19 -1.82
CA ILE A 307 11.05 -15.18 -1.44
C ILE A 307 10.08 -15.46 -2.61
N ASN A 308 9.89 -14.48 -3.50
CA ASN A 308 8.90 -14.53 -4.58
C ASN A 308 9.29 -15.42 -5.76
N GLY A 309 10.59 -15.66 -6.00
CA GLY A 309 11.04 -16.54 -7.08
C GLY A 309 10.52 -17.98 -6.99
N LEU A 310 9.86 -18.34 -5.88
CA LEU A 310 9.46 -19.70 -5.53
C LEU A 310 7.93 -19.86 -5.33
N LEU A 311 7.11 -18.84 -5.59
CA LEU A 311 5.66 -18.90 -5.38
C LEU A 311 4.88 -18.34 -6.59
N PRO A 312 4.14 -19.18 -7.34
CA PRO A 312 3.13 -18.69 -8.27
C PRO A 312 1.89 -18.18 -7.49
N PHE A 313 1.39 -17.00 -7.86
CA PHE A 313 0.21 -16.38 -7.26
C PHE A 313 -1.09 -17.12 -7.63
N MET A 314 -2.01 -17.27 -6.66
CA MET A 314 -3.39 -17.75 -6.88
C MET A 314 -4.41 -16.76 -6.30
N ILE A 315 -4.29 -15.47 -6.59
CA ILE A 315 -5.17 -14.47 -5.96
C ILE A 315 -6.58 -14.42 -6.59
N TYR A 316 -6.84 -15.00 -7.76
CA TYR A 316 -8.12 -14.79 -8.45
C TYR A 316 -8.64 -16.00 -9.24
N ASP A 317 -9.33 -16.91 -8.54
CA ASP A 317 -10.41 -17.73 -9.10
C ASP A 317 -11.72 -17.51 -8.32
#